data_AF-A0A2N7Q4S7-F1
#
_entry.id   AF-A0A2N7Q4S7-F1
#
_cell.length_a   1.000
_cell.length_b   1.000
_cell.length_c   1.000
_cell.angle_alpha   90.00
_cell.angle_beta   90.00
_cell.angle_gamma   90.00
#
_symmetry.space_group_name_H-M   'P 1'
#
loop_
_entity.id
_entity.type
_entity.pdbx_description
1 polymer ?
#
loop_
_entity_poly.entity_id
_entity_poly.type
_entity_poly.pdbx_seq_one_letter_code
_entity_poly.pdbx_strand_id
1 'polypeptide(L)' 'DPTGLAAAKNTDPILFQIYPRDLGKIMYDISMPVMINGKHWGALRIGFKD' A
#
# COMPACT_ATOMS: atom_id res chain seq x y z
N ASP A 1 5.77 -10.05 1.95
CA ASP A 1 4.90 -9.61 0.84
C ASP A 1 5.49 -8.36 0.19
N PRO A 2 5.89 -8.39 -1.08
CA PRO A 2 6.54 -7.27 -1.77
C PRO A 2 5.62 -6.04 -1.90
N THR A 3 4.30 -6.25 -2.03
CA THR A 3 3.32 -5.16 -2.07
C THR A 3 3.34 -4.34 -0.78
N GLY A 4 3.28 -5.01 0.39
CA GLY A 4 3.34 -4.33 1.68
C GLY A 4 4.66 -3.59 1.93
N LEU A 5 5.78 -4.09 1.43
CA LEU A 5 7.06 -3.40 1.54
C LEU A 5 7.11 -2.14 0.65
N ALA A 6 6.52 -2.19 -0.55
CA ALA A 6 6.39 -1.04 -1.42
C ALA A 6 5.54 0.05 -0.77
N ALA A 7 4.36 -0.31 -0.24
CA ALA A 7 3.51 0.60 0.52
C ALA A 7 4.26 1.22 1.72
N ALA A 8 4.94 0.41 2.53
CA ALA A 8 5.67 0.92 3.71
C ALA A 8 6.86 1.83 3.38
N LYS A 9 7.38 1.77 2.15
CA LYS A 9 8.48 2.64 1.67
C LYS A 9 8.00 3.83 0.87
N ASN A 10 6.75 3.83 0.44
CA ASN A 10 6.19 4.89 -0.39
C ASN A 10 6.25 6.24 0.34
N THR A 11 6.77 7.27 -0.32
CA THR A 11 6.76 8.66 0.15
C THR A 11 5.89 9.56 -0.72
N ASP A 12 5.36 9.05 -1.82
CA ASP A 12 4.44 9.78 -2.69
C ASP A 12 3.05 9.84 -2.06
N PRO A 13 2.24 10.88 -2.34
CA PRO A 13 0.94 11.07 -1.70
C PRO A 13 0.00 9.86 -1.83
N ILE A 14 0.08 9.12 -2.93
CA ILE A 14 -0.74 7.93 -3.21
C ILE A 14 0.13 6.91 -3.94
N LEU A 15 0.06 5.65 -3.52
CA LEU A 15 0.51 4.49 -4.27
C LEU A 15 -0.68 3.55 -4.47
N PHE A 16 -0.98 3.24 -5.73
CA PHE A 16 -2.00 2.27 -6.13
C PHE A 16 -1.32 0.98 -6.60
N GLN A 17 -1.75 -0.18 -6.09
CA GLN A 17 -1.19 -1.46 -6.50
C GLN A 17 -2.29 -2.47 -6.85
N ILE A 18 -1.99 -3.27 -7.88
CA ILE A 18 -2.81 -4.40 -8.31
C ILE A 18 -1.91 -5.63 -8.24
N TYR A 19 -2.32 -6.64 -7.48
CA TYR A 19 -1.50 -7.83 -7.30
C TYR A 19 -2.33 -9.10 -7.07
N PRO A 20 -1.83 -10.27 -7.50
CA PRO A 20 -2.45 -11.54 -7.17
C PRO A 20 -2.21 -11.88 -5.70
N ARG A 21 -3.26 -12.23 -4.95
CA ARG A 21 -3.14 -12.63 -3.54
C ARG A 21 -3.28 -14.13 -3.33
N ASP A 22 -4.36 -14.74 -3.83
CA ASP A 22 -4.65 -16.17 -3.65
C ASP A 22 -5.37 -16.75 -4.88
N LEU A 23 -5.00 -17.94 -5.38
CA LEU A 23 -5.75 -18.71 -6.40
C LEU A 23 -6.44 -17.86 -7.50
N GLY A 24 -5.70 -16.96 -8.14
CA GLY A 24 -6.19 -16.10 -9.22
C GLY A 24 -7.01 -14.87 -8.79
N LYS A 25 -7.19 -14.65 -7.48
CA LYS A 25 -7.81 -13.44 -6.95
C LYS A 25 -6.86 -12.26 -7.09
N ILE A 26 -7.34 -11.25 -7.80
CA ILE A 26 -6.72 -9.94 -7.89
C ILE A 26 -7.18 -9.09 -6.70
N MET A 27 -6.23 -8.41 -6.07
CA MET A 27 -6.49 -7.41 -5.05
C MET A 27 -6.09 -6.04 -5.57
N TYR A 28 -6.90 -5.06 -5.22
CA TYR A 28 -6.60 -3.65 -5.42
C TYR A 28 -6.29 -3.04 -4.06
N ASP A 29 -5.19 -2.30 -3.97
CA ASP A 29 -4.89 -1.50 -2.79
C ASP A 29 -4.51 -0.07 -3.14
N ILE A 30 -4.86 0.84 -2.23
CA ILE A 30 -4.37 2.22 -2.20
C ILE A 30 -3.64 2.40 -0.89
N SER A 31 -2.49 3.06 -0.93
CA SER A 31 -1.70 3.40 0.25
C SER A 31 -1.20 4.84 0.24
N MET A 32 -1.05 5.40 1.43
CA MET A 32 -0.54 6.76 1.66
C MET A 32 0.48 6.76 2.80
N PRO A 33 1.55 7.58 2.74
CA PRO A 33 2.56 7.64 3.79
C PRO A 33 1.99 8.22 5.09
N VAL A 34 2.40 7.62 6.20
CA VAL A 34 2.15 8.14 7.56
C VAL A 34 3.37 8.95 7.98
N MET A 35 3.17 10.26 8.09
CA MET A 35 4.20 11.22 8.50
C MET A 35 3.87 11.76 9.89
N ILE A 36 4.80 11.65 10.85
CA ILE A 36 4.67 12.21 12.20
C ILE A 36 5.91 13.06 12.47
N ASN A 37 5.72 14.36 12.72
CA ASN A 37 6.80 15.33 12.95
C ASN A 37 7.89 15.30 11.85
N GLY A 38 7.46 15.18 10.58
CA GLY A 38 8.36 15.12 9.43
C GLY A 38 9.09 13.78 9.24
N LYS A 39 8.89 12.79 10.11
CA LYS A 39 9.45 11.44 9.97
C LYS A 39 8.45 10.50 9.30
N HIS A 40 8.94 9.63 8.42
CA HIS A 40 8.16 8.55 7.80
C HIS A 40 8.05 7.34 8.74
N TRP A 41 6.82 6.88 9.00
CA TRP A 41 6.52 5.76 9.90
C TRP A 41 5.99 4.51 9.17
N GLY A 42 5.92 4.54 7.84
CA GLY A 42 5.27 3.52 7.02
C GLY A 42 4.01 4.08 6.37
N ALA A 43 3.05 3.22 6.03
CA ALA A 43 1.87 3.64 5.27
C ALA A 43 0.56 3.08 5.82
N LEU A 44 -0.51 3.88 5.69
CA LEU A 44 -1.88 3.42 5.78
C LEU A 44 -2.25 2.73 4.46
N ARG A 45 -2.90 1.57 4.54
CA ARG A 45 -3.30 0.79 3.36
C ARG A 45 -4.78 0.46 3.43
N ILE A 46 -5.46 0.64 2.31
CA ILE A 46 -6.85 0.25 2.13
C ILE A 46 -6.90 -0.71 0.94
N GLY A 47 -7.20 -1.97 1.23
CA GLY A 47 -7.53 -2.94 0.19
C GLY A 47 -9.01 -2.86 -0.13
N PHE A 48 -9.34 -2.89 -1.41
CA PHE A 48 -10.72 -2.97 -1.86
C PHE A 48 -10.87 -4.03 -2.94
N LYS A 49 -12.10 -4.49 -3.06
CA LYS A 49 -12.52 -5.54 -3.98
C LYS A 49 -13.97 -5.26 -4.33
N ASP A 50 -14.34 -5.53 -5.57
CA ASP A 50 -15.74 -5.63 -5.97
C ASP A 50 -16.47 -6.77 -5.21
#